data_AF-A0A0M9XUD3-F1
#
_entry.id   AF-A0A0M9XUD3-F1
#
_cell.length_a   1.000
_cell.length_b   1.000
_cell.length_c   1.000
_cell.angle_alpha   90.00
_cell.angle_beta   90.00
_cell.angle_gamma   90.00
#
_symmetry.space_group_name_H-M   'P 1'
#
loop_
_entity.id
_entity.type
_entity.pdbx_description
1 polymer ?
#
loop_
_entity_poly.entity_id
_entity_poly.type
_entity_poly.pdbx_seq_one_letter_code
_entity_poly.pdbx_strand_id
1 'polypeptide(L)' 'MLPRLAEIEKDLILRRKRAEQEQWLGEIEGIDMILTFVRTKQADATRLAQRSPVALGVPTTRPQPE' A
#
# COMPACT_ATOMS: atom_id res chain seq x y z
N MET A 1 -5.65 7.62 -4.46
CA MET A 1 -5.22 6.47 -3.64
C MET A 1 -4.45 6.90 -2.37
N LEU A 2 -3.42 7.76 -2.49
CA LEU A 2 -2.64 8.25 -1.34
C LEU A 2 -3.45 8.85 -0.17
N PRO A 3 -4.41 9.78 -0.41
CA PRO A 3 -5.22 10.34 0.69
C PRO A 3 -5.99 9.28 1.46
N ARG A 4 -6.54 8.29 0.76
CA ARG A 4 -7.30 7.20 1.35
C ARG A 4 -6.45 6.31 2.25
N LEU A 5 -5.20 6.02 1.86
CA LEU A 5 -4.29 5.24 2.69
C LEU A 5 -3.90 5.97 3.98
N ALA A 6 -3.78 7.31 3.94
CA ALA A 6 -3.51 8.12 5.12
C ALA A 6 -4.71 8.16 6.09
N GLU A 7 -5.94 8.20 5.58
CA GLU A 7 -7.15 8.07 6.40
C GLU A 7 -7.22 6.72 7.10
N ILE A 8 -6.95 5.63 6.38
CA ILE A 8 -6.96 4.26 6.94
C ILE A 8 -5.90 4.13 8.04
N GLU A 9 -4.69 4.66 7.83
CA GLU A 9 -3.65 4.63 8.87
C GLU A 9 -4.10 5.36 10.15
N LYS A 10 -4.71 6.54 10.02
CA LYS A 10 -5.23 7.30 11.17
C LYS A 10 -6.32 6.52 11.93
N ASP A 11 -7.25 5.89 11.22
CA ASP A 11 -8.29 5.07 11.84
C ASP A 11 -7.69 3.86 12.59
N LEU A 12 -6.72 3.18 11.98
CA LEU A 12 -6.04 2.06 12.61
C LEU A 12 -5.28 2.47 13.87
N ILE A 13 -4.60 3.62 13.87
CA ILE A 13 -3.94 4.15 15.08
C ILE A 13 -4.96 4.39 16.21
N LEU A 14 -6.13 4.95 15.88
CA LEU A 14 -7.19 5.18 16.87
C LEU A 14 -7.75 3.85 17.43
N ARG A 15 -7.97 2.86 16.56
CA ARG A 15 -8.44 1.52 16.97
C ARG A 15 -7.42 0.81 17.82
N ARG A 16 -6.12 0.91 17.50
CA ARG A 16 -5.03 0.34 18.29
C ARG A 16 -5.05 0.88 19.71
N LYS A 17 -5.19 2.20 19.86
CA LYS A 17 -5.29 2.86 21.17
C LYS A 17 -6.49 2.35 21.98
N ARG A 18 -7.64 2.13 21.33
CA ARG A 18 -8.81 1.53 21.99
C ARG A 18 -8.53 0.08 22.40
N ALA A 19 -7.94 -0.72 21.51
CA ALA A 19 -7.61 -2.11 21.81
C ALA A 19 -6.61 -2.22 22.98
N GLU A 20 -5.67 -1.28 23.10
CA GLU A 20 -4.79 -1.17 24.29
C GLU A 20 -5.57 -0.87 25.57
N GLN A 21 -6.53 0.06 25.53
CA GLN A 21 -7.36 0.39 26.69
C GLN A 21 -8.23 -0.79 27.13
N GLU A 22 -8.78 -1.53 26.17
CA GLU A 22 -9.64 -2.69 26.39
C GLU A 22 -8.86 -4.00 26.58
N GLN A 23 -7.53 -3.96 26.53
CA GLN A 23 -6.63 -5.13 26.64
C GLN A 23 -6.93 -6.23 25.61
N TRP A 24 -7.35 -5.86 24.40
CA TRP A 24 -7.61 -6.78 23.30
C TRP A 24 -6.32 -7.12 22.55
N LEU A 25 -5.52 -8.02 23.13
CA LEU A 25 -4.21 -8.42 22.59
C LEU A 25 -4.27 -8.88 21.13
N GLY A 26 -5.25 -9.72 20.76
CA GLY A 26 -5.39 -10.21 19.38
C GLY A 26 -5.73 -9.10 18.37
N GLU A 27 -6.50 -8.10 18.78
CA GLU A 27 -6.83 -6.96 17.93
C GLU A 27 -5.59 -6.05 17.74
N ILE A 28 -4.78 -5.87 18.79
CA ILE A 28 -3.52 -5.10 18.71
C ILE A 28 -2.58 -5.74 17.69
N GLU A 29 -2.35 -7.06 17.78
CA GLU A 29 -1.49 -7.79 16.83
C GLU A 29 -1.99 -7.66 15.39
N GLY A 30 -3.30 -7.84 15.17
CA GLY A 30 -3.93 -7.67 13.87
C GLY A 30 -3.75 -6.26 13.31
N ILE A 31 -3.97 -5.24 14.14
CA ILE A 31 -3.82 -3.83 13.73
C ILE A 31 -2.36 -3.50 13.42
N ASP A 32 -1.39 -3.98 14.20
CA ASP A 32 0.04 -3.73 13.96
C ASP A 32 0.51 -4.34 12.62
N MET A 33 0.02 -5.54 12.29
CA MET A 33 0.25 -6.16 10.99
C MET A 33 -0.33 -5.29 9.86
N ILE A 34 -1.60 -4.88 9.97
CA ILE A 34 -2.25 -4.07 8.93
C ILE A 34 -1.57 -2.69 8.79
N LEU A 35 -1.17 -2.05 9.89
CA LEU A 35 -0.43 -0.79 9.87
C LEU A 35 0.87 -0.92 9.06
N THR A 36 1.60 -2.01 9.24
CA THR A 36 2.81 -2.30 8.46
C THR A 36 2.53 -2.39 6.96
N PHE A 37 1.45 -3.10 6.58
CA PHE A 37 1.01 -3.18 5.19
C PHE A 37 0.59 -1.83 4.61
N VAL A 38 -0.19 -1.04 5.35
CA VAL A 38 -0.66 0.28 4.90
C VAL A 38 0.51 1.22 4.65
N ARG A 39 1.49 1.27 5.57
CA ARG A 39 2.70 2.09 5.42
C ARG A 39 3.53 1.67 4.20
N THR A 40 3.70 0.37 4.00
CA THR A 40 4.36 -0.16 2.81
C THR A 40 3.65 0.27 1.53
N LYS A 41 2.32 0.18 1.49
CA LYS A 41 1.52 0.60 0.34
C LYS A 41 1.56 2.11 0.11
N GLN A 42 1.63 2.93 1.16
CA GLN A 42 1.83 4.37 1.01
C GLN A 42 3.18 4.69 0.39
N ALA A 43 4.26 4.03 0.83
CA ALA A 43 5.60 4.20 0.26
C ALA A 43 5.63 3.81 -1.23
N ASP A 44 5.02 2.66 -1.58
CA ASP A 44 4.91 2.21 -2.97
C ASP A 44 4.09 3.18 -3.82
N ALA A 45 2.95 3.65 -3.30
CA ALA A 45 2.08 4.60 -4.01
C ALA A 45 2.77 5.95 -4.23
N THR A 46 3.53 6.42 -3.23
CA THR A 46 4.33 7.66 -3.33
C THR A 46 5.41 7.51 -4.40
N ARG A 47 6.15 6.39 -4.36
CA ARG A 47 7.18 6.08 -5.35
C ARG A 47 6.58 5.99 -6.76
N LEU A 48 5.42 5.38 -6.92
CA LEU A 48 4.74 5.28 -8.21
C LEU A 48 4.28 6.65 -8.70
N ALA A 49 3.72 7.49 -7.83
CA ALA A 49 3.28 8.84 -8.19
C ALA A 49 4.43 9.75 -8.66
N GLN A 50 5.65 9.51 -8.19
CA GLN A 50 6.85 10.25 -8.59
C GLN A 50 7.51 9.72 -9.87
N ARG A 51 7.17 8.51 -10.31
CA ARG A 51 7.77 7.89 -11.51
C ARG A 51 7.03 8.35 -12.77
N SER A 52 7.77 8.88 -13.73
CA SER A 52 7.26 9.09 -15.08
C SER A 52 7.19 7.76 -15.83
N PRO A 53 6.09 7.45 -16.53
CA PRO A 53 6.01 6.28 -17.40
C PRO A 53 7.05 6.35 -18.51
N VAL A 54 7.70 5.22 -18.81
CA VAL A 54 8.59 5.07 -19.98
C VAL A 54 7.87 4.24 -21.03
N ALA A 55 7.73 4.77 -22.25
CA ALA A 55 7.15 4.04 -23.36
C ALA A 55 8.17 3.05 -23.94
N LEU A 56 7.96 1.76 -23.71
CA LEU A 56 8.87 0.69 -24.17
C LEU A 56 8.59 0.21 -25.61
N GLY A 57 7.53 0.71 -26.24
CA GLY A 57 7.05 0.21 -27.54
C GLY A 57 6.33 -1.14 -27.42
N VAL A 58 5.74 -1.60 -28.53
CA VAL A 58 5.09 -2.92 -28.63
C VAL A 58 6.09 -3.90 -29.25
N PRO A 59 6.36 -5.07 -28.64
CA PRO A 59 7.21 -6.08 -29.26
C PRO A 59 6.63 -6.55 -30.60
N THR A 60 7.42 -6.50 -31.67
CA THR A 60 7.05 -7.03 -32.98
C THR A 60 7.66 -8.42 -33.18
N THR A 61 6.90 -9.33 -33.78
CA THR A 61 7.41 -10.62 -34.22
C THR A 61 8.31 -10.43 -35.45
N ARG A 62 9.38 -11.23 -35.56
CA ARG A 62 10.27 -11.18 -36.74
C ARG A 62 9.44 -11.59 -37.98
N PRO A 63 9.49 -10.82 -39.10
CA PRO A 63 8.81 -11.22 -40.33
C PRO A 63 9.40 -12.53 -40.86
N GLN A 64 8.53 -13.44 -41.27
CA GLN A 64 8.91 -14.73 -41.87
C GLN A 64 9.24 -14.52 -43.36
N PRO A 65 10.41 -14.97 -43.85
CA PRO A 65 10.75 -14.84 -45.27
C PRO A 65 9.85 -15.71 -46.15
N GLU A 66 9.46 -15.18 -47.32
CA GLU A 66 8.64 -15.84 -48.35
C GLU A 66 9.36 -17.02 -49.02
#